data_AF-A0A193C044-F1
#
_entry.id   AF-A0A193C044-F1
#
_cell.length_a   1.000
_cell.length_b   1.000
_cell.length_c   1.000
_cell.angle_alpha   90.00
_cell.angle_beta   90.00
_cell.angle_gamma   90.00
#
_symmetry.space_group_name_H-M   'P 1'
#
loop_
_entity.id
_entity.type
_entity.pdbx_description
1 polymer ?
#
loop_
_entity_poly.entity_id
_entity_poly.type
_entity_poly.pdbx_seq_one_letter_code
_entity_poly.pdbx_strand_id
1 'polypeptide(L)'
;MTVSDASPMKYSVINRGLRPARVAIVFDGGDNWSHWARRALFLAGKIWGGAGFALVPHRAGVVDPILLRACRAYDPDYIVAFSHTVGEYCHFASGSFIVYDDSGNPLTG
;
A
#
# COMPACT_ATOMS: atom_id res chain seq x y z
N MET A 1 7.65 60.37 -32.27
CA MET A 1 6.76 59.75 -31.26
C MET A 1 6.55 58.31 -31.67
N THR A 2 7.40 57.40 -31.20
CA THR A 2 7.39 55.98 -31.58
C THR A 2 6.60 55.21 -30.53
N VAL A 3 5.48 54.63 -30.96
CA VAL A 3 4.59 53.80 -30.14
C VAL A 3 5.36 52.54 -29.72
N SER A 4 5.41 52.30 -28.42
CA SER A 4 6.07 51.15 -27.80
C SER A 4 5.44 49.85 -28.31
N ASP A 5 6.28 48.95 -28.82
CA ASP A 5 5.90 47.60 -29.24
C ASP A 5 5.52 46.78 -28.00
N ALA A 6 4.22 46.72 -27.71
CA ALA A 6 3.69 45.92 -26.63
C ALA A 6 3.66 44.45 -27.08
N SER A 7 4.63 43.65 -26.61
CA SER A 7 4.62 42.20 -26.81
C SER A 7 3.24 41.62 -26.45
N PRO A 8 2.59 40.84 -27.33
CA PRO A 8 1.24 40.37 -27.09
C PRO A 8 1.21 39.48 -25.84
N MET A 9 0.36 39.84 -24.87
CA MET A 9 0.14 39.03 -23.68
C MET A 9 -0.35 37.64 -24.09
N LYS A 10 0.46 36.62 -23.76
CA LYS A 10 0.18 35.22 -24.08
C LYS A 10 -0.64 34.60 -22.96
N TYR A 11 -1.91 34.36 -23.22
CA TYR A 11 -2.78 33.59 -22.34
C TYR A 11 -2.37 32.11 -22.38
N SER A 12 -2.03 31.52 -21.24
CA SER A 12 -1.82 30.08 -21.11
C SER A 12 -2.73 29.51 -20.03
N VAL A 13 -3.56 28.54 -20.41
CA VAL A 13 -4.38 27.77 -19.45
C VAL A 13 -3.47 26.74 -18.79
N ILE A 14 -3.28 26.86 -17.47
CA ILE A 14 -2.60 25.85 -16.68
C ILE A 14 -3.65 24.86 -16.20
N ASN A 15 -3.66 23.66 -16.78
CA ASN A 15 -4.57 22.61 -16.34
C ASN A 15 -3.97 21.94 -15.09
N ARG A 16 -4.61 22.13 -13.93
CA ARG A 16 -4.22 21.50 -12.66
C ARG A 16 -5.22 20.39 -12.36
N GLY A 17 -4.88 19.16 -12.74
CA GLY A 17 -5.59 17.97 -12.30
C GLY A 17 -5.02 17.46 -10.97
N LEU A 18 -5.88 16.89 -10.12
CA LEU A 18 -5.42 16.07 -8.99
C LEU A 18 -4.81 14.78 -9.56
N ARG A 19 -3.53 14.51 -9.26
CA ARG A 19 -2.94 13.20 -9.59
C ARG A 19 -3.50 12.16 -8.61
N PRO A 20 -3.91 10.97 -9.07
CA PRO A 20 -4.21 9.87 -8.16
C PRO A 20 -2.98 9.57 -7.31
N ALA A 21 -3.16 9.39 -6.01
CA ALA A 21 -2.04 9.11 -5.11
C ALA A 21 -1.38 7.77 -5.47
N ARG A 22 -0.05 7.79 -5.60
CA ARG A 22 0.76 6.61 -5.87
C ARG A 22 1.12 5.96 -4.55
N VAL A 23 0.50 4.83 -4.21
CA VAL A 23 0.75 4.15 -2.93
C VAL A 23 1.47 2.84 -3.18
N ALA A 24 2.59 2.64 -2.48
CA ALA A 24 3.26 1.36 -2.36
C ALA A 24 2.79 0.66 -1.08
N ILE A 25 2.18 -0.52 -1.22
CA ILE A 25 1.63 -1.29 -0.12
C ILE A 25 2.54 -2.50 0.11
N VAL A 26 3.23 -2.51 1.25
CA VAL A 26 4.10 -3.60 1.66
C VAL A 26 3.26 -4.65 2.37
N PHE A 27 3.32 -5.91 1.95
CA PHE A 27 2.50 -7.00 2.49
C PHE A 27 3.29 -8.30 2.60
N ASP A 28 2.77 -9.26 3.36
CA ASP A 28 3.40 -10.57 3.51
C ASP A 28 3.31 -11.42 2.22
N GLY A 29 4.48 -11.67 1.62
CA GLY A 29 4.70 -12.49 0.43
C GLY A 29 5.01 -13.96 0.71
N GLY A 30 4.64 -14.47 1.90
CA GLY A 30 4.72 -15.88 2.27
C GLY A 30 3.70 -16.79 1.54
N ASP A 31 3.33 -17.90 2.16
CA ASP A 31 2.57 -18.97 1.50
C ASP A 31 1.20 -18.50 0.96
N ASN A 32 0.54 -17.61 1.69
CA ASN A 32 -0.78 -17.07 1.34
C ASN A 32 -0.71 -15.71 0.61
N TRP A 33 0.42 -15.38 -0.03
CA TRP A 33 0.66 -14.07 -0.64
C TRP A 33 -0.47 -13.58 -1.54
N SER A 34 -1.06 -14.47 -2.33
CA SER A 34 -2.09 -14.08 -3.31
C SER A 34 -3.39 -13.64 -2.62
N HIS A 35 -3.70 -14.20 -1.45
CA HIS A 35 -4.82 -13.76 -0.64
C HIS A 35 -4.54 -12.38 -0.04
N TRP A 36 -3.37 -12.22 0.59
CA TRP A 36 -2.97 -10.96 1.22
C TRP A 36 -2.85 -9.81 0.21
N ALA A 37 -2.33 -10.07 -0.99
CA ALA A 37 -2.29 -9.10 -2.08
C ALA A 37 -3.70 -8.59 -2.45
N ARG A 38 -4.67 -9.49 -2.61
CA ARG A 38 -6.06 -9.13 -2.92
C ARG A 38 -6.72 -8.38 -1.77
N ARG A 39 -6.46 -8.80 -0.53
CA ARG A 39 -6.98 -8.16 0.67
C ARG A 39 -6.45 -6.74 0.82
N ALA A 40 -5.13 -6.56 0.66
CA ALA A 40 -4.48 -5.26 0.65
C ALA A 40 -5.04 -4.33 -0.44
N LEU A 41 -5.24 -4.85 -1.65
CA LEU A 41 -5.82 -4.08 -2.76
C LEU A 41 -7.28 -3.69 -2.48
N PHE A 42 -8.08 -4.60 -1.93
CA PHE A 42 -9.47 -4.33 -1.54
C PHE A 42 -9.56 -3.19 -0.52
N LEU A 43 -8.73 -3.23 0.53
CA LEU A 43 -8.70 -2.19 1.55
C LEU A 43 -8.17 -0.86 1.01
N ALA A 44 -7.12 -0.89 0.19
CA ALA A 44 -6.59 0.30 -0.48
C ALA A 44 -7.65 0.97 -1.37
N GLY A 45 -8.39 0.18 -2.14
CA GLY A 45 -9.50 0.67 -2.95
C GLY A 45 -10.62 1.33 -2.14
N LYS A 46 -10.90 0.84 -0.93
CA LYS A 46 -11.89 1.45 -0.03
C LYS A 46 -11.46 2.80 0.54
N ILE A 47 -10.17 2.97 0.82
CA ILE A 47 -9.65 4.19 1.47
C ILE A 47 -9.32 5.27 0.44
N TRP A 48 -8.66 4.90 -0.66
CA TRP A 48 -8.07 5.87 -1.59
C TRP A 48 -8.87 6.02 -2.89
N GLY A 49 -9.88 5.16 -3.12
CA GLY A 49 -10.83 5.28 -4.23
C GLY A 49 -10.22 5.28 -5.64
N GLY A 50 -8.93 4.95 -5.75
CA GLY A 50 -8.12 5.17 -6.95
C GLY A 50 -7.48 3.91 -7.52
N ALA A 51 -6.72 4.11 -8.59
CA ALA A 51 -5.95 3.08 -9.27
C ALA A 51 -4.45 3.42 -9.23
N GLY A 52 -3.62 2.44 -9.57
CA GLY A 52 -2.17 2.62 -9.68
C GLY A 52 -1.36 2.20 -8.47
N PHE A 53 -1.94 1.51 -7.48
CA PHE A 53 -1.20 0.99 -6.33
C PHE A 53 -0.11 -0.01 -6.75
N ALA A 54 1.04 0.04 -6.07
CA ALA A 54 2.10 -0.96 -6.19
C ALA A 54 2.05 -1.89 -4.98
N LEU A 55 1.99 -3.21 -5.21
CA LEU A 55 2.06 -4.21 -4.15
C LEU A 55 3.50 -4.71 -4.02
N VAL A 56 4.04 -4.67 -2.80
CA VAL A 56 5.45 -4.95 -2.50
C VAL A 56 5.52 -6.11 -1.50
N PRO A 57 5.80 -7.34 -1.94
CA PRO A 57 5.90 -8.46 -1.02
C PRO A 57 7.18 -8.37 -0.17
N HIS A 58 7.04 -8.61 1.13
CA HIS A 58 8.15 -8.90 2.03
C HIS A 58 8.13 -10.38 2.42
N ARG A 59 9.26 -10.91 2.90
CA ARG A 59 9.31 -12.17 3.65
C ARG A 59 9.95 -11.92 5.00
N ALA A 60 9.24 -12.26 6.08
CA ALA A 60 9.68 -11.98 7.46
C ALA A 60 10.14 -10.52 7.66
N GLY A 61 9.41 -9.55 7.09
CA GLY A 61 9.74 -8.12 7.15
C GLY A 61 10.84 -7.64 6.20
N VAL A 62 11.45 -8.53 5.42
CA VAL A 62 12.52 -8.17 4.46
C VAL A 62 11.96 -8.09 3.04
N VAL A 63 12.18 -6.96 2.36
CA VAL A 63 11.85 -6.76 0.94
C VAL A 63 13.10 -6.96 0.09
N ASP A 64 12.97 -7.67 -1.02
CA ASP A 64 14.07 -7.89 -1.95
C ASP A 64 14.61 -6.56 -2.51
N PRO A 65 15.94 -6.34 -2.58
CA PRO A 65 16.53 -5.11 -3.10
C PRO A 65 16.08 -4.73 -4.52
N ILE A 66 15.74 -5.71 -5.38
CA ILE A 66 15.22 -5.46 -6.73
C ILE A 66 13.86 -4.78 -6.65
N LEU A 67 13.00 -5.25 -5.74
CA LEU A 67 11.69 -4.63 -5.50
C LEU A 67 11.85 -3.24 -4.91
N LEU A 68 12.82 -3.01 -4.01
CA LEU A 68 13.10 -1.66 -3.49
C LEU A 68 13.54 -0.69 -4.60
N ARG A 69 14.36 -1.15 -5.56
CA ARG A 69 14.73 -0.36 -6.74
C ARG A 69 13.52 -0.05 -7.62
N ALA A 70 12.64 -1.03 -7.83
CA ALA A 70 11.40 -0.84 -8.56
C ALA A 70 10.46 0.15 -7.84
N CYS A 71 10.33 0.07 -6.52
CA CYS A 71 9.59 1.04 -5.71
C CYS A 71 10.17 2.45 -5.84
N ARG A 72 11.49 2.59 -5.83
CA ARG A 72 12.14 3.89 -6.02
C ARG A 72 11.87 4.47 -7.40
N ALA A 73 11.95 3.66 -8.46
CA ALA A 73 11.62 4.09 -9.81
C ALA A 73 10.13 4.41 -9.97
N TYR A 74 9.28 3.69 -9.23
CA TYR A 74 7.86 3.96 -9.14
C TYR A 74 7.56 5.26 -8.37
N ASP A 75 8.42 5.78 -7.50
CA ASP A 75 8.24 7.09 -6.83
C ASP A 75 6.84 7.25 -6.18
N PRO A 76 6.52 6.44 -5.15
CA PRO A 76 5.24 6.53 -4.46
C PRO A 76 5.15 7.79 -3.59
N ASP A 77 3.96 8.38 -3.55
CA ASP A 77 3.60 9.42 -2.58
C ASP A 77 3.59 8.87 -1.14
N TYR A 78 3.17 7.61 -0.99
CA TYR A 78 3.01 6.96 0.31
C TYR A 78 3.49 5.52 0.26
N ILE A 79 4.17 5.10 1.34
CA ILE A 79 4.54 3.71 1.59
C ILE A 79 3.78 3.28 2.85
N VAL A 80 2.96 2.23 2.73
CA VAL A 80 2.13 1.73 3.82
C VAL A 80 2.35 0.24 4.02
N ALA A 81 2.37 -0.21 5.27
CA ALA A 81 2.43 -1.63 5.60
C ALA A 81 1.01 -2.17 5.77
N PHE A 82 0.68 -3.24 5.07
CA PHE A 82 -0.51 -4.04 5.31
C PHE A 82 -0.24 -5.02 6.44
N SER A 83 -0.97 -4.86 7.54
CA SER A 83 -0.99 -5.80 8.66
C SER A 83 -2.32 -6.52 8.70
N HIS A 84 -2.30 -7.83 8.96
CA HIS A 84 -3.49 -8.65 9.11
C HIS A 84 -3.94 -8.69 10.57
N THR A 85 -5.24 -8.85 10.78
CA THR A 85 -5.80 -9.07 12.12
C THR A 85 -5.56 -10.50 12.60
N VAL A 86 -5.61 -10.73 13.91
CA VAL A 86 -5.51 -12.09 14.50
C VAL A 86 -6.58 -13.02 13.92
N GLY A 87 -7.81 -12.53 13.70
CA GLY A 87 -8.87 -13.32 13.09
C GLY A 87 -8.56 -13.76 11.65
N GLU A 88 -7.97 -12.88 10.85
CA GLU A 88 -7.54 -13.22 9.48
C GLU A 88 -6.35 -14.18 9.48
N TYR A 89 -5.43 -14.08 10.44
CA TYR A 89 -4.35 -15.05 10.61
C TYR A 89 -4.89 -16.44 10.98
N CYS A 90 -5.81 -16.52 11.94
CA CYS A 90 -6.44 -17.77 12.38
C CYS A 90 -7.24 -18.46 11.26
N HIS A 91 -7.72 -17.73 10.25
CA HIS A 91 -8.36 -18.34 9.08
C HIS A 91 -7.41 -19.32 8.36
N PHE A 92 -6.11 -19.02 8.32
CA PHE A 92 -5.09 -19.86 7.68
C PHE A 92 -4.32 -20.74 8.68
N ALA A 93 -4.23 -20.31 9.94
CA ALA A 93 -3.55 -21.02 11.02
C ALA A 93 -4.56 -21.40 12.12
N SER A 94 -5.61 -22.13 11.75
CA SER A 94 -6.63 -22.53 12.71
C SER A 94 -6.02 -23.36 13.84
N GLY A 95 -6.30 -22.98 15.10
CA GLY A 95 -5.77 -23.63 16.30
C GLY A 95 -4.37 -23.15 16.74
N SER A 96 -3.75 -22.18 16.06
CA SER A 96 -2.44 -21.65 16.45
C SER A 96 -2.49 -20.65 17.61
N PHE A 97 -3.68 -20.10 17.91
CA PHE A 97 -3.88 -19.16 19.00
C PHE A 97 -4.48 -19.90 20.19
N ILE A 98 -3.62 -20.31 21.11
CA ILE A 98 -4.00 -20.94 22.37
C ILE A 98 -3.95 -19.85 23.45
N VAL A 99 -5.09 -19.57 24.07
CA VAL A 99 -5.13 -18.72 25.26
C VAL A 99 -4.87 -19.62 26.46
N TYR A 100 -3.96 -19.22 27.33
CA TYR A 100 -3.66 -19.95 28.56
C TYR A 100 -4.29 -19.23 29.75
N ASP A 101 -4.68 -19.98 30.78
CA ASP A 101 -5.02 -19.41 32.08
C ASP A 101 -3.76 -19.01 32.87
N ASP A 102 -3.95 -18.34 34.02
CA ASP A 102 -2.84 -17.97 34.93
C ASP A 102 -2.09 -19.19 35.50
N SER A 103 -2.65 -20.40 35.36
CA SER A 103 -2.05 -21.66 35.78
C SER A 103 -1.30 -22.38 34.65
N GLY A 104 -1.26 -21.81 33.44
CA GLY A 104 -0.61 -22.37 32.27
C GLY A 104 -1.39 -23.46 31.52
N ASN A 105 -2.66 -23.68 31.83
CA ASN A 105 -3.52 -24.61 31.09
C ASN A 105 -4.17 -23.91 29.89
N PRO A 106 -4.30 -24.59 28.73
CA PRO A 106 -5.02 -24.02 27.59
C PRO A 106 -6.50 -23.85 27.93
N LEU A 107 -7.02 -22.64 27.78
CA LEU A 107 -8.44 -22.32 27.89
C LEU A 107 -9.16 -22.88 26.67
N THR A 108 -9.86 -24.00 26.85
CA THR A 108 -10.83 -24.53 25.89
C THR A 108 -12.21 -23.97 26.21
N GLY A 109 -12.78 -23.23 25.26
CA GLY A 109 -14.20 -22.85 25.26
C GLY A 109 -15.06 -23.88 24.53
#